data_AF-A0A5T6WZD0-F1
#
_entry.id   AF-A0A5T6WZD0-F1
#
_cell.length_a   1.000
_cell.length_b   1.000
_cell.length_c   1.000
_cell.angle_alpha   90.00
_cell.angle_beta   90.00
_cell.angle_gamma   90.00
#
_symmetry.space_group_name_H-M   'P 1'
#
loop_
_entity.id
_entity.type
_entity.pdbx_description
1 polymer ?
#
loop_
_entity_poly.entity_id
_entity_poly.type
_entity_poly.pdbx_seq_one_letter_code
_entity_poly.pdbx_strand_id
1 'polypeptide(L)'
;MNNFSVAIIKTLLISVGTITIISSVFLIALMFDISIQNGIPPLENIKFTIYLFFIILLLLIIFFCLKSFLSVAIDSRDFKLKKDSAKTKARSEDVTI
;
A
#
# COMPACT_ATOMS: atom_id res chain seq x y z
N MET A 1 -18.86 -1.50 1.45
CA MET A 1 -18.00 -1.71 0.28
C MET A 1 -18.15 -3.16 -0.17
N ASN A 2 -18.30 -3.44 -1.47
CA ASN A 2 -18.41 -4.81 -1.97
C ASN A 2 -17.08 -5.56 -1.73
N ASN A 3 -17.12 -6.86 -1.40
CA ASN A 3 -15.93 -7.66 -1.09
C ASN A 3 -14.88 -7.64 -2.22
N PHE A 4 -15.34 -7.44 -3.45
CA PHE A 4 -14.52 -7.28 -4.64
C PHE A 4 -13.60 -6.05 -4.59
N SER A 5 -14.10 -4.90 -4.10
CA SER A 5 -13.30 -3.66 -4.01
C SER A 5 -12.18 -3.76 -2.98
N VAL A 6 -12.42 -4.45 -1.86
CA VAL A 6 -11.40 -4.73 -0.85
C VAL A 6 -10.32 -5.65 -1.42
N ALA A 7 -10.71 -6.67 -2.19
CA ALA A 7 -9.78 -7.58 -2.84
C ALA A 7 -8.88 -6.84 -3.84
N ILE A 8 -9.44 -5.93 -4.66
CA ILE A 8 -8.66 -5.09 -5.58
C ILE A 8 -7.64 -4.24 -4.83
N ILE A 9 -8.06 -3.52 -3.78
CA ILE A 9 -7.14 -2.67 -2.99
C ILE A 9 -6.02 -3.52 -2.37
N LYS A 10 -6.34 -4.72 -1.88
CA LYS A 10 -5.35 -5.64 -1.31
C LYS A 10 -4.35 -6.11 -2.36
N THR A 11 -4.81 -6.49 -3.56
CA THR A 11 -3.94 -6.88 -4.68
C THR A 11 -3.06 -5.70 -5.12
N LEU A 12 -3.63 -4.51 -5.24
CA LEU A 12 -2.91 -3.29 -5.61
C LEU A 12 -1.84 -2.94 -4.58
N LEU A 13 -2.15 -3.10 -3.28
CA LEU A 13 -1.21 -2.84 -2.21
C LEU A 13 0.00 -3.80 -2.28
N ILE A 14 -0.24 -5.08 -2.56
CA ILE A 14 0.83 -6.08 -2.74
C ILE A 14 1.67 -5.76 -3.98
N SER A 15 1.04 -5.40 -5.10
CA SER A 15 1.78 -5.07 -6.32
C SER A 15 2.63 -3.81 -6.17
N VAL A 16 2.07 -2.75 -5.60
CA VAL A 16 2.79 -1.50 -5.32
C VAL A 16 3.94 -1.75 -4.34
N GLY A 17 3.71 -2.53 -3.29
CA GLY A 17 4.77 -2.92 -2.34
C GLY A 17 5.90 -3.68 -3.02
N THR A 18 5.58 -4.64 -3.88
CA THR A 18 6.56 -5.43 -4.63
C THR A 18 7.42 -4.54 -5.54
N ILE A 19 6.78 -3.65 -6.31
CA ILE A 19 7.48 -2.68 -7.17
C ILE A 19 8.40 -1.79 -6.34
N THR A 20 7.93 -1.31 -5.18
CA THR A 20 8.72 -0.45 -4.29
C THR A 20 9.98 -1.16 -3.77
N ILE A 21 9.87 -2.44 -3.42
CA ILE A 21 11.02 -3.26 -2.98
C ILE A 21 12.02 -3.42 -4.12
N ILE A 22 11.56 -3.78 -5.32
CA ILE A 22 12.42 -3.95 -6.50
C ILE A 22 13.13 -2.64 -6.83
N SER A 23 12.41 -1.52 -6.87
CA SER A 23 12.98 -0.20 -7.11
C SER A 23 13.99 0.21 -6.03
N SER A 24 13.75 -0.15 -4.77
CA SER A 24 14.70 0.13 -3.67
C SER A 24 15.99 -0.67 -3.81
N VAL A 25 15.90 -1.96 -4.14
CA VAL A 25 17.08 -2.80 -4.41
C VAL A 25 17.85 -2.25 -5.62
N PHE A 26 17.15 -1.84 -6.67
CA PHE A 26 17.75 -1.22 -7.85
C PHE A 26 18.46 0.10 -7.52
N LEU A 27 17.86 0.96 -6.69
CA LEU A 27 18.49 2.20 -6.23
C LEU A 27 19.79 1.92 -5.45
N ILE A 28 19.78 0.92 -4.57
CA ILE A 28 20.97 0.52 -3.81
C ILE A 28 22.07 0.04 -4.77
N ALA A 29 21.74 -0.77 -5.76
CA ALA A 29 22.69 -1.23 -6.77
C ALA A 29 23.32 -0.06 -7.55
N LEU A 30 22.53 0.94 -7.93
CA LEU A 30 23.03 2.15 -8.59
C LEU A 30 23.94 2.98 -7.69
N MET A 31 23.62 3.09 -6.40
CA MET A 31 24.48 3.81 -5.46
C MET A 31 25.84 3.11 -5.31
N PHE A 32 25.87 1.78 -5.29
CA PHE A 32 27.12 1.02 -5.29
C PHE A 32 27.91 1.20 -6.59
N ASP A 33 27.24 1.16 -7.74
CA ASP A 33 27.88 1.38 -9.04
C ASP A 33 28.55 2.77 -9.12
N ILE A 34 27.84 3.80 -8.67
CA ILE A 34 28.36 5.16 -8.58
C ILE A 34 29.52 5.27 -7.57
N SER A 35 29.45 4.54 -6.45
CA SER A 35 30.48 4.60 -5.41
C SER A 35 31.78 3.87 -5.78
N ILE A 36 31.73 2.89 -6.69
CA ILE A 36 32.91 2.11 -7.11
C ILE A 36 33.60 2.77 -8.32
N GLN A 37 32.90 3.63 -9.06
CA GLN A 37 33.51 4.40 -10.15
C GLN A 37 34.58 5.37 -9.61
N ASN A 38 35.84 5.11 -9.96
CA ASN A 38 36.95 6.03 -9.70
C ASN A 38 36.85 7.23 -10.64
N GLY A 39 36.17 8.29 -10.22
CA GLY A 39 36.00 9.54 -10.97
C GLY A 39 34.71 10.28 -10.63
N ILE A 40 34.44 11.40 -11.29
CA ILE A 40 33.13 12.06 -11.20
C ILE A 40 32.13 11.21 -12.02
N PRO A 41 31.09 10.65 -11.41
CA PRO A 41 30.11 9.84 -12.12
C PRO A 41 29.38 10.70 -13.18
N PRO A 42 28.92 10.10 -14.28
CA PRO A 42 28.17 10.81 -15.31
C PRO A 42 27.00 11.59 -14.70
N LEU A 43 26.86 12.86 -15.08
CA LEU A 43 25.78 13.74 -14.59
C LEU A 43 24.38 13.11 -14.83
N GLU A 44 24.24 12.31 -15.87
CA GLU A 44 23.04 11.55 -16.19
C GLU A 44 22.69 10.50 -15.13
N ASN A 45 23.69 9.77 -14.61
CA ASN A 45 23.49 8.75 -13.57
C ASN A 45 23.06 9.37 -12.24
N ILE A 46 23.61 10.54 -11.89
CA ILE A 46 23.21 11.30 -10.70
C ILE A 46 21.75 11.76 -10.84
N LYS A 47 21.40 12.37 -11.98
CA LYS A 47 20.02 12.81 -12.26
C LYS A 47 19.04 11.63 -12.19
N PHE A 48 19.37 10.53 -12.85
CA PHE A 48 18.55 9.31 -12.85
C PHE A 48 18.33 8.78 -11.43
N THR A 49 19.39 8.74 -10.62
CA THR A 49 19.32 8.30 -9.22
C THR A 49 18.40 9.18 -8.39
N ILE A 50 18.47 10.51 -8.56
CA ILE A 50 17.58 11.46 -7.89
C ILE A 50 16.12 11.24 -8.32
N TYR A 51 15.85 11.11 -9.62
CA TYR A 51 14.50 10.84 -10.12
C TYR A 51 13.95 9.52 -9.57
N LEU A 52 14.76 8.46 -9.57
CA LEU A 52 14.39 7.15 -9.04
C LEU A 52 14.05 7.23 -7.55
N PHE A 53 14.83 7.99 -6.78
CA PHE A 53 14.53 8.23 -5.36
C PHE A 53 13.17 8.90 -5.15
N PHE A 54 12.85 9.96 -5.91
CA PHE A 54 11.53 10.60 -5.83
C PHE A 54 10.39 9.67 -6.24
N ILE A 55 10.59 8.80 -7.24
CA ILE A 55 9.61 7.79 -7.64
C ILE A 55 9.35 6.79 -6.50
N ILE A 56 10.39 6.32 -5.82
CA ILE A 56 10.27 5.43 -4.65
C ILE A 56 9.51 6.14 -3.52
N LEU A 57 9.80 7.42 -3.28
CA LEU A 57 9.11 8.22 -2.27
C LEU A 57 7.62 8.37 -2.58
N LEU A 58 7.27 8.62 -3.84
CA LEU A 58 5.89 8.67 -4.31
C LEU A 58 5.18 7.31 -4.16
N LEU A 59 5.85 6.21 -4.53
CA LEU A 59 5.35 4.85 -4.34
C LEU A 59 5.06 4.53 -2.87
N LEU A 60 5.92 4.97 -1.94
CA LEU A 60 5.70 4.82 -0.50
C LEU A 60 4.47 5.61 -0.01
N ILE A 61 4.27 6.84 -0.51
CA ILE A 61 3.08 7.64 -0.19
C ILE A 61 1.82 6.93 -0.68
N ILE A 62 1.82 6.45 -1.93
CA ILE A 62 0.68 5.71 -2.51
C ILE A 62 0.41 4.44 -1.71
N PHE A 63 1.46 3.70 -1.33
CA PHE A 63 1.34 2.51 -0.49
C PHE A 63 0.70 2.84 0.87
N PHE A 64 1.12 3.92 1.52
CA PHE A 64 0.56 4.36 2.80
C PHE A 64 -0.92 4.78 2.67
N CYS A 65 -1.27 5.51 1.61
CA CYS A 65 -2.64 5.86 1.29
C CYS A 65 -3.50 4.61 1.10
N LEU A 66 -3.07 3.67 0.25
CA LEU A 66 -3.78 2.41 0.01
C LEU A 66 -3.98 1.60 1.29
N LYS A 67 -2.94 1.53 2.14
CA LYS A 67 -3.02 0.85 3.43
C LYS A 67 -4.05 1.50 4.36
N SER A 68 -4.06 2.84 4.41
CA SER A 68 -5.02 3.61 5.22
C SER A 68 -6.46 3.40 4.73
N PHE A 69 -6.68 3.46 3.41
CA PHE A 69 -7.98 3.17 2.80
C PHE A 69 -8.44 1.74 3.09
N LEU A 70 -7.54 0.76 3.00
CA LEU A 70 -7.86 -0.63 3.31
C LEU A 70 -8.23 -0.80 4.79
N SER A 71 -7.54 -0.13 5.71
CA SER A 71 -7.83 -0.16 7.15
C SER A 71 -9.22 0.39 7.46
N VAL A 72 -9.57 1.56 6.92
CA VAL A 72 -10.90 2.18 7.07
C VAL A 72 -11.98 1.29 6.46
N ALA A 73 -11.71 0.68 5.31
CA ALA A 73 -12.63 -0.23 4.65
C ALA A 73 -12.88 -1.52 5.44
N ILE A 74 -11.89 -2.01 6.21
CA ILE A 74 -12.08 -3.17 7.09
C ILE A 74 -12.88 -2.75 8.32
N ASP A 75 -12.50 -1.66 9.00
CA ASP A 75 -13.17 -1.17 10.21
C ASP A 75 -14.66 -0.87 9.97
N SER A 76 -14.99 -0.22 8.84
CA SER A 76 -16.38 0.03 8.45
C SER A 76 -17.19 -1.25 8.19
N ARG A 77 -16.56 -2.35 7.75
CA ARG A 77 -17.22 -3.66 7.60
C ARG A 77 -17.47 -4.30 8.95
N ASP A 78 -16.50 -4.27 9.86
CA ASP A 78 -16.63 -4.84 11.20
C ASP A 78 -17.72 -4.13 12.00
N PHE A 79 -17.81 -2.80 11.87
CA PHE A 79 -18.92 -2.02 12.43
C PHE A 79 -20.28 -2.45 11.87
N LYS A 80 -20.38 -2.67 10.55
CA LYS A 80 -21.63 -3.07 9.91
C LYS A 80 -22.07 -4.48 10.32
N LEU A 81 -21.13 -5.43 10.43
CA LEU A 81 -21.37 -6.79 10.91
C LEU A 81 -21.86 -6.81 12.36
N LYS A 82 -21.28 -5.96 13.22
CA LYS A 82 -21.72 -5.79 14.61
C LYS A 82 -23.15 -5.22 14.69
N LYS A 83 -23.50 -4.30 13.80
CA LYS A 83 -24.85 -3.72 13.72
C LYS A 83 -25.90 -4.74 13.25
N ASP A 84 -25.58 -5.55 12.24
CA ASP A 84 -26.51 -6.56 11.71
C ASP A 84 -26.74 -7.73 12.68
N SER A 85 -25.70 -8.14 13.43
CA SER A 85 -25.83 -9.14 14.49
C SER A 85 -26.65 -8.63 15.69
N ALA A 86 -26.46 -7.37 16.11
CA ALA A 86 -27.30 -6.76 17.15
C ALA A 86 -28.78 -6.65 16.71
N LYS A 87 -29.04 -6.29 15.46
CA LYS A 87 -30.41 -6.21 14.91
C LYS A 87 -31.09 -7.57 14.81
N THR A 88 -30.32 -8.62 14.46
CA THR A 88 -30.83 -10.00 14.40
C THR A 88 -31.17 -10.53 15.80
N LYS A 89 -30.33 -10.22 16.79
CA LYS A 89 -30.57 -10.61 18.19
C LYS A 89 -31.83 -9.95 18.75
N ALA A 90 -31.99 -8.65 18.57
CA ALA A 90 -33.18 -7.91 18.97
C ALA A 90 -34.46 -8.44 18.30
N ARG A 91 -34.39 -8.86 17.02
CA ARG A 91 -35.52 -9.46 16.31
C ARG A 91 -35.89 -10.86 16.84
N SER A 92 -34.93 -11.64 17.33
CA SER A 92 -35.25 -12.95 17.92
C SER A 92 -35.92 -12.83 19.29
N GLU A 93 -35.53 -11.83 20.09
CA GLU A 93 -36.10 -11.58 21.41
C GLU A 93 -37.56 -11.10 21.31
N ASP A 94 -37.91 -10.33 20.27
CA ASP A 94 -39.26 -9.82 19.99
C ASP A 94 -40.24 -10.88 19.46
N VAL A 95 -39.73 -11.99 18.91
CA VAL A 95 -40.56 -13.13 18.41
C VAL A 95 -40.84 -14.16 19.51
N THR A 96 -40.16 -14.04 20.66
CA THR A 96 -40.27 -15.01 21.78
C THR A 96 -41.19 -14.52 22.91
N ILE A 97 -41.92 -13.41 22.70
CA ILE A 97 -42.96 -12.89 23.61
C ILE A 97 -44.35 -13.17 23.03
#